data_AF-A0A953QA24-F1
#
_entry.id   AF-A0A953QA24-F1
#
_cell.length_a   1.000
_cell.length_b   1.000
_cell.length_c   1.000
_cell.angle_alpha   90.00
_cell.angle_beta   90.00
_cell.angle_gamma   90.00
#
_symmetry.space_group_name_H-M   'P 1'
#
loop_
_entity.id
_entity.type
_entity.pdbx_description
1 polymer ?
#
loop_
_entity_poly.entity_id
_entity_poly.type
_entity_poly.pdbx_seq_one_letter_code
_entity_poly.pdbx_strand_id
1 'polypeptide(L)'
;MRYSRADLLRILRITPRQLAGWEKAELVSATESYSFFDLLQVKKVRDLCARKVRPAVIRESLSAMQKQAAGMENPLLEAGAFTTGRRVAFRHAGKVFEPIAGQFMFDFAPRDTVVASTSASVPKPAPEPKDVAELFAHGISLEEDPTTQAQAIAAYQRVLELDPGHAAANINLGTLHYNRQEYVQAEAHYRRAITIDPRYALAYFDLGNVLDETGRVMEAIQAYGTALQLAPTYGDAHYNVALAYEKIKEPRKALKHWQAYVKLDTTGPWAVHARNQIKRILQADGLRLVSKRG
;
A
#
# COMPACT_ATOMS: atom_id res chain seq x y z
N MET A 1 22.13 7.70 22.48
CA MET A 1 23.31 8.52 22.11
C MET A 1 22.91 9.99 22.21
N ARG A 2 23.73 10.84 22.84
CA ARG A 2 23.51 12.30 22.95
C ARG A 2 24.56 12.99 22.07
N TYR A 3 24.17 14.06 21.38
CA TYR A 3 25.01 14.84 20.49
C TYR A 3 25.32 16.20 21.12
N SER A 4 26.56 16.65 21.00
CA SER A 4 26.92 18.00 21.42
C SER A 4 26.39 19.04 20.43
N ARG A 5 26.34 20.32 20.83
CA ARG A 5 26.05 21.42 19.91
C ARG A 5 27.02 21.44 18.72
N ALA A 6 28.31 21.16 18.96
CA ALA A 6 29.32 21.09 17.91
C ALA A 6 29.04 19.95 16.91
N ASP A 7 28.58 18.79 17.40
CA ASP A 7 28.17 17.67 16.54
C ASP A 7 26.97 18.03 15.69
N LEU A 8 25.96 18.69 16.26
CA LEU A 8 24.76 19.10 15.54
C LEU A 8 25.10 20.06 14.39
N LEU A 9 25.93 21.09 14.65
CA LEU A 9 26.37 22.03 13.62
C LEU A 9 27.15 21.32 12.49
N ARG A 10 28.05 20.39 12.85
CA ARG A 10 28.87 19.62 11.91
C ARG A 10 28.04 18.63 11.08
N ILE A 11 27.19 17.83 11.71
CA ILE A 11 26.37 16.79 11.08
C ILE A 11 25.35 17.42 10.13
N LEU A 12 24.68 18.49 10.58
CA LEU A 12 23.62 19.13 9.79
C LEU A 12 24.13 20.23 8.86
N ARG A 13 25.43 20.54 8.89
CA ARG A 13 26.08 21.58 8.07
C ARG A 13 25.36 22.93 8.18
N ILE A 14 25.11 23.37 9.42
CA ILE A 14 24.46 24.65 9.72
C ILE A 14 25.39 25.54 10.55
N THR A 15 25.19 26.85 10.48
CA THR A 15 25.99 27.82 11.24
C THR A 15 25.45 28.03 12.67
N PRO A 16 26.29 28.43 13.64
CA PRO A 16 25.84 28.82 14.97
C PRO A 16 24.76 29.89 14.95
N ARG A 17 24.84 30.83 14.00
CA ARG A 17 23.89 31.92 13.82
C ARG A 17 22.50 31.43 13.35
N GLN A 18 22.46 30.43 12.47
CA GLN A 18 21.20 29.81 12.04
C GLN A 18 20.54 29.07 13.20
N LEU A 19 21.29 28.26 13.94
CA LEU A 19 20.78 27.54 15.10
C LEU A 19 20.23 28.50 16.17
N ALA A 20 20.99 29.52 16.54
CA ALA A 20 20.55 30.55 17.49
C ALA A 20 19.28 31.29 17.02
N GLY A 21 19.17 31.54 15.71
CA GLY A 21 17.96 32.12 15.12
C GLY A 21 16.73 31.22 15.24
N TRP A 22 16.90 29.90 15.13
CA TRP A 22 15.81 28.92 15.27
C TRP A 22 15.43 28.65 16.73
N GLU A 23 16.41 28.69 17.65
CA GLU A 23 16.16 28.65 19.10
C GLU A 23 15.35 29.87 19.54
N LYS A 24 15.74 31.07 19.10
CA LYS A 24 15.00 32.31 19.39
C LYS A 24 13.58 32.31 18.80
N ALA A 25 13.38 31.60 17.69
CA ALA A 25 12.07 31.44 17.06
C ALA A 25 11.24 30.28 17.66
N GLU A 26 11.72 29.65 18.74
CA GLU A 26 11.08 28.50 19.40
C GLU A 26 10.84 27.30 18.47
N LEU A 27 11.66 27.15 17.42
CA LEU A 27 11.59 26.02 16.50
C LEU A 27 12.48 24.85 16.94
N VAL A 28 13.46 25.13 17.80
CA VAL A 28 14.42 24.18 18.36
C VAL A 28 14.65 24.55 19.82
N SER A 29 14.71 23.55 20.70
CA SER A 29 15.01 23.77 22.12
C SER A 29 16.47 24.19 22.31
N ALA A 30 16.70 25.25 23.09
CA ALA A 30 18.04 25.69 23.46
C ALA A 30 18.61 24.81 24.57
N THR A 31 19.32 23.75 24.20
CA THR A 31 19.94 22.81 25.14
C THR A 31 21.43 22.60 24.85
N GLU A 32 22.18 22.12 25.84
CA GLU A 32 23.61 21.80 25.70
C GLU A 32 23.86 20.43 25.07
N SER A 33 22.86 19.53 25.15
CA SER A 33 22.90 18.20 24.55
C SER A 33 21.61 17.89 23.79
N TYR A 34 21.77 17.24 22.64
CA TYR A 34 20.70 16.95 21.69
C TYR A 34 20.50 15.44 21.56
N SER A 35 19.25 15.00 21.50
CA SER A 35 18.88 13.65 21.11
C SER A 35 18.92 13.48 19.60
N PHE A 36 18.80 12.25 19.11
CA PHE A 36 18.63 11.99 17.69
C PHE A 36 17.38 12.67 17.10
N PHE A 37 16.30 12.76 17.87
CA PHE A 37 15.07 13.43 17.42
C PHE A 37 15.23 14.94 17.30
N ASP A 38 16.03 15.55 18.18
CA ASP A 38 16.37 16.97 18.05
C ASP A 38 17.17 17.23 16.76
N LEU A 39 18.08 16.33 16.39
CA LEU A 39 18.80 16.41 15.11
C LEU A 39 17.83 16.32 13.91
N LEU A 40 16.82 15.46 13.96
CA LEU A 40 15.79 15.37 12.92
C LEU A 40 14.94 16.63 12.83
N GLN A 41 14.53 17.19 13.98
CA GLN A 41 13.78 18.44 14.04
C GLN A 41 14.58 19.60 13.45
N VAL A 42 15.85 19.75 13.84
CA VAL A 42 16.74 20.79 13.31
C VAL A 42 16.99 20.59 11.82
N LYS A 43 17.13 19.34 11.36
CA LYS A 43 17.25 19.01 9.93
C LYS A 43 16.02 19.47 9.14
N LYS A 44 14.82 19.22 9.64
CA LYS A 44 13.56 19.65 9.00
C LYS A 44 13.43 21.18 8.95
N VAL A 45 13.77 21.88 10.04
CA VAL A 45 13.79 23.36 10.07
C VAL A 45 14.80 23.91 9.06
N ARG A 46 16.00 23.32 8.99
CA ARG A 46 17.03 23.67 8.00
C ARG A 46 16.51 23.51 6.57
N ASP A 47 15.90 22.37 6.26
CA ASP A 47 15.43 22.04 4.92
C ASP A 47 14.27 22.96 4.48
N LEU A 48 13.36 23.31 5.38
CA LEU A 48 12.32 24.33 5.14
C LEU A 48 12.92 25.72 4.91
N CYS A 49 13.91 26.12 5.71
CA CYS A 49 14.59 27.41 5.54
C CYS A 49 15.38 27.47 4.23
N ALA A 50 16.00 26.37 3.79
CA ALA A 50 16.68 26.27 2.49
C ALA A 50 15.71 26.49 1.31
N ARG A 51 14.42 26.15 1.49
CA ARG A 51 13.32 26.43 0.56
C ARG A 51 12.73 27.85 0.71
N LYS A 52 13.45 28.76 1.38
CA LYS A 52 13.07 30.17 1.62
C LYS A 52 11.85 30.37 2.51
N VAL A 53 11.46 29.38 3.31
CA VAL A 53 10.43 29.57 4.34
C VAL A 53 11.05 30.29 5.54
N ARG A 54 10.42 31.37 6.00
CA ARG A 54 10.92 32.13 7.16
C ARG A 54 10.63 31.38 8.46
N PRO A 55 11.54 31.38 9.45
CA PRO A 55 11.31 30.74 10.75
C PRO A 55 9.99 31.13 11.42
N ALA A 56 9.60 32.40 11.38
CA ALA A 56 8.32 32.87 11.91
C ALA A 56 7.11 32.16 11.27
N VAL A 57 7.13 31.95 9.95
CA VAL A 57 6.06 31.27 9.21
C VAL A 57 6.00 29.79 9.59
N ILE A 58 7.15 29.15 9.80
CA ILE A 58 7.21 27.76 10.29
C ILE A 58 6.54 27.69 11.68
N ARG A 59 6.88 28.62 12.58
CA ARG A 59 6.36 28.63 13.96
C ARG A 59 4.85 28.87 14.00
N GLU A 60 4.36 29.84 13.23
CA GLU A 60 2.92 30.13 13.09
C GLU A 60 2.17 28.91 12.57
N SER A 61 2.71 28.21 11.57
CA SER A 61 2.08 27.03 10.99
C SER A 61 2.02 25.85 11.98
N LEU A 62 3.06 25.68 12.81
CA LEU A 62 3.05 24.67 13.88
C LEU A 62 2.05 24.99 14.99
N SER A 63 1.96 26.25 15.40
CA SER A 63 0.99 26.69 16.41
C SER A 63 -0.45 26.51 15.91
N ALA A 64 -0.73 26.82 14.64
CA ALA A 64 -2.03 26.58 14.02
C ALA A 64 -2.38 25.08 13.99
N MET A 65 -1.41 24.24 13.64
CA MET A 65 -1.61 22.78 13.60
C MET A 65 -1.85 22.18 14.99
N GLN A 66 -1.11 22.60 16.02
CA GLN A 66 -1.33 22.18 17.40
C GLN A 66 -2.70 22.59 17.94
N LYS A 67 -3.27 23.72 17.46
CA LYS A 67 -4.62 24.17 17.85
C LYS A 67 -5.75 23.43 17.14
N GLN A 68 -5.53 22.99 15.90
CA GLN A 68 -6.58 22.42 15.04
C GLN A 68 -6.58 20.88 15.04
N ALA A 69 -5.45 20.24 15.37
CA ALA A 69 -5.33 18.80 15.53
C ALA A 69 -5.14 18.47 17.02
N ALA A 70 -6.23 18.16 17.72
CA ALA A 70 -6.17 17.76 19.12
C ALA A 70 -5.28 16.52 19.30
N GLY A 71 -4.26 16.61 20.16
CA GLY A 71 -3.35 15.51 20.49
C GLY A 71 -2.01 15.48 19.75
N MET A 72 -1.70 16.48 18.92
CA MET A 72 -0.42 16.57 18.20
C MET A 72 0.60 17.43 18.97
N GLU A 73 1.64 16.84 19.53
CA GLU A 73 2.63 17.55 20.36
C GLU A 73 3.73 18.21 19.51
N ASN A 74 4.24 17.53 18.48
CA ASN A 74 5.27 18.06 17.58
C ASN A 74 4.97 17.80 16.09
N PRO A 75 4.19 18.68 15.43
CA PRO A 75 3.80 18.49 14.03
C PRO A 75 4.95 18.46 13.02
N LEU A 76 6.14 18.99 13.36
CA LEU A 76 7.32 18.84 12.50
C LEU A 76 7.75 17.39 12.38
N LEU A 77 7.57 16.59 13.43
CA LEU A 77 7.97 15.19 13.46
C LEU A 77 6.79 14.28 13.09
N GLU A 78 5.57 14.65 13.49
CA GLU A 78 4.35 13.86 13.40
C GLU A 78 3.54 14.06 12.10
N ALA A 79 3.93 15.04 11.27
CA ALA A 79 3.36 15.26 9.94
C ALA A 79 4.44 15.51 8.88
N GLY A 80 4.16 15.12 7.64
CA GLY A 80 5.03 15.40 6.50
C GLY A 80 4.91 16.88 6.13
N ALA A 81 5.82 17.73 6.62
CA ALA A 81 5.84 19.15 6.29
C ALA A 81 6.46 19.38 4.91
N PHE A 82 5.74 20.03 4.01
CA PHE A 82 6.26 20.43 2.70
C PHE A 82 5.85 21.87 2.35
N THR A 83 6.48 22.40 1.31
CA THR A 83 6.32 23.80 0.92
C THR A 83 5.49 23.91 -0.34
N THR A 84 4.44 24.73 -0.30
CA THR A 84 3.68 25.13 -1.50
C THR A 84 3.89 26.63 -1.70
N GLY A 85 4.88 26.99 -2.52
CA GLY A 85 5.34 28.39 -2.66
C GLY A 85 6.05 28.90 -1.40
N ARG A 86 5.53 29.96 -0.76
CA ARG A 86 6.08 30.56 0.49
C ARG A 86 5.44 30.03 1.77
N ARG A 87 4.52 29.07 1.66
CA ARG A 87 3.70 28.56 2.77
C ARG A 87 4.07 27.12 3.13
N VAL A 88 3.77 26.73 4.37
CA VAL A 88 3.99 25.37 4.89
C VAL A 88 2.66 24.64 4.89
N ALA A 89 2.62 23.48 4.25
CA ALA A 89 1.53 22.53 4.29
C ALA A 89 1.99 21.28 5.04
N PHE A 90 1.06 20.62 5.75
CA PHE A 90 1.35 19.41 6.50
C PHE A 90 0.49 18.27 6.00
N ARG A 91 1.10 17.11 5.81
CA ARG A 91 0.42 15.87 5.45
C ARG A 91 0.22 15.01 6.69
N HIS A 92 -1.04 14.72 7.03
CA HIS A 92 -1.42 13.86 8.15
C HIS A 92 -2.58 12.94 7.72
N ALA A 93 -2.46 11.62 7.94
CA ALA A 93 -3.45 10.61 7.52
C ALA A 93 -3.88 10.73 6.04
N GLY A 94 -2.93 10.95 5.14
CA GLY A 94 -3.19 11.06 3.69
C GLY A 94 -3.83 12.37 3.23
N LYS A 95 -4.18 13.29 4.14
CA LYS A 95 -4.74 14.60 3.81
C LYS A 95 -3.67 15.67 3.92
N VAL A 96 -3.59 16.54 2.91
CA VAL A 96 -2.76 17.74 2.94
C VAL A 96 -3.57 18.86 3.56
N PHE A 97 -2.99 19.51 4.56
CA PHE A 97 -3.62 20.60 5.28
C PHE A 97 -2.76 21.86 5.22
N GLU A 98 -3.36 22.98 4.83
CA GLU A 98 -2.76 24.30 4.94
C GLU A 98 -3.20 24.96 6.26
N PRO A 99 -2.33 25.07 7.28
CA PRO A 99 -2.75 25.44 8.63
C PRO A 99 -3.18 26.89 8.77
N ILE A 100 -2.57 27.79 7.99
CA ILE A 100 -2.87 29.22 8.05
C ILE A 100 -4.21 29.54 7.40
N ALA A 101 -4.55 28.83 6.32
CA ALA A 101 -5.83 28.99 5.63
C ALA A 101 -6.96 28.13 6.21
N GLY A 102 -6.63 27.10 7.01
CA GLY A 102 -7.60 26.15 7.54
C GLY A 102 -8.23 25.24 6.48
N GLN A 103 -7.54 25.02 5.36
CA GLN A 103 -8.08 24.34 4.18
C GLN A 103 -7.37 23.01 3.91
N PHE A 104 -8.16 22.03 3.46
CA PHE A 104 -7.65 20.77 2.92
C PHE A 104 -7.27 20.96 1.45
N MET A 105 -6.10 20.48 1.06
CA MET A 105 -5.58 20.58 -0.30
C MET A 105 -5.56 19.22 -0.99
N PHE A 106 -5.72 19.23 -2.31
CA PHE A 106 -5.46 18.07 -3.15
C PHE A 106 -3.96 17.82 -3.30
N ASP A 107 -3.55 16.56 -3.20
CA ASP A 107 -2.15 16.14 -3.12
C ASP A 107 -1.66 15.56 -4.45
N PHE A 108 -0.67 16.22 -5.06
CA PHE A 108 -0.03 15.79 -6.31
C PHE A 108 1.50 15.65 -6.19
N ALA A 109 2.06 15.71 -4.98
CA ALA A 109 3.51 15.66 -4.75
C ALA A 109 3.98 14.28 -4.25
N PRO A 110 5.17 13.80 -4.67
CA PRO A 110 5.69 12.50 -4.26
C PRO A 110 5.86 12.38 -2.72
N ARG A 111 5.75 11.14 -2.24
CA ARG A 111 5.75 10.79 -0.80
C ARG A 111 7.16 10.83 -0.23
N ASP A 112 7.42 11.68 0.75
CA ASP A 112 8.64 11.62 1.59
C ASP A 112 8.39 10.77 2.85
N THR A 113 9.43 10.06 3.30
CA THR A 113 9.44 9.18 4.48
C THR A 113 9.33 9.96 5.78
N VAL A 114 8.30 9.67 6.58
CA VAL A 114 8.10 10.22 7.92
C VAL A 114 8.66 9.23 8.95
N VAL A 115 9.50 9.70 9.88
CA VAL A 115 9.99 8.91 11.00
C VAL A 115 9.20 9.31 12.23
N ALA A 116 8.35 8.41 12.73
CA ALA A 116 7.61 8.61 13.97
C ALA A 116 8.57 8.66 15.16
N SER A 117 8.54 9.76 15.91
CA SER A 117 9.23 9.88 17.20
C SER A 117 8.27 9.55 18.32
N THR A 118 7.97 8.28 18.54
CA THR A 118 7.35 7.87 19.80
C THR A 118 8.47 7.74 20.84
N SER A 119 8.49 8.69 21.78
CA SER A 119 8.98 8.34 23.12
C SER A 119 8.11 7.17 23.60
N ALA A 120 8.76 6.14 24.13
CA ALA A 120 8.07 4.97 24.66
C ALA A 120 7.31 5.36 25.94
N SER A 121 6.17 6.02 25.79
CA SER A 121 5.00 5.61 26.55
C SER A 121 4.34 4.54 25.70
N VAL A 122 4.18 3.34 26.26
CA VAL A 122 3.30 2.33 25.66
C VAL A 122 1.97 3.05 25.45
N PRO A 123 1.50 3.28 24.21
CA PRO A 123 0.16 3.79 24.02
C PRO A 123 -0.73 2.75 24.67
N LYS A 124 -1.50 3.16 25.69
CA LYS A 124 -2.62 2.35 26.15
C LYS A 124 -3.37 1.96 24.87
N PRO A 125 -3.52 0.67 24.55
CA PRO A 125 -4.11 0.27 23.28
C PRO A 125 -5.40 1.06 23.14
N ALA A 126 -5.55 1.76 22.02
CA ALA A 126 -6.85 2.27 21.62
C ALA A 126 -7.85 1.13 21.86
N PRO A 127 -9.02 1.39 22.48
CA PRO A 127 -9.95 0.32 22.81
C PRO A 127 -10.10 -0.55 21.57
N GLU A 128 -9.76 -1.85 21.69
CA GLU A 128 -9.79 -2.76 20.54
C GLU A 128 -11.13 -2.55 19.83
N PRO A 129 -11.13 -2.32 18.51
CA PRO A 129 -12.37 -2.12 17.79
C PRO A 129 -13.24 -3.33 18.09
N LYS A 130 -14.41 -3.10 18.71
CA LYS A 130 -15.29 -4.19 19.14
C LYS A 130 -16.26 -4.60 18.04
N ASP A 131 -16.45 -3.71 17.08
CA ASP A 131 -17.31 -3.94 15.95
C ASP A 131 -16.56 -4.64 14.81
N VAL A 132 -17.24 -5.59 14.18
CA VAL A 132 -16.67 -6.41 13.09
C VAL A 132 -16.25 -5.53 11.92
N ALA A 133 -17.03 -4.50 11.58
CA ALA A 133 -16.72 -3.62 10.46
C ALA A 133 -15.49 -2.73 10.75
N GLU A 134 -15.36 -2.22 11.98
CA GLU A 134 -14.19 -1.44 12.39
C GLU A 134 -12.90 -2.29 12.43
N LEU A 135 -12.99 -3.53 12.93
CA LEU A 135 -11.87 -4.48 12.92
C LEU A 135 -11.44 -4.83 11.49
N PHE A 136 -12.40 -5.07 10.60
CA PHE A 136 -12.12 -5.38 9.20
C PHE A 136 -11.47 -4.18 8.49
N ALA A 137 -12.00 -2.97 8.68
CA ALA A 137 -11.41 -1.74 8.14
C ALA A 137 -10.00 -1.48 8.70
N HIS A 138 -9.77 -1.78 9.98
CA HIS A 138 -8.44 -1.72 10.58
C HIS A 138 -7.48 -2.71 9.93
N GLY A 139 -7.92 -3.95 9.71
CA GLY A 139 -7.15 -4.96 8.96
C GLY A 139 -6.71 -4.46 7.58
N ILE A 140 -7.62 -3.85 6.81
CA ILE A 140 -7.31 -3.29 5.49
C ILE A 140 -6.26 -2.18 5.59
N SER A 141 -6.41 -1.26 6.57
CA SER A 141 -5.43 -0.18 6.77
C SER A 141 -4.03 -0.71 7.09
N LEU A 142 -3.92 -1.86 7.76
CA LEU A 142 -2.64 -2.50 8.09
C LEU A 142 -2.01 -3.24 6.90
N GLU A 143 -2.71 -3.40 5.78
CA GLU A 143 -2.13 -3.98 4.55
C GLU A 143 -1.31 -2.96 3.75
N GLU A 144 -1.52 -1.65 3.97
CA GLU A 144 -0.82 -0.58 3.24
C GLU A 144 0.69 -0.57 3.51
N ASP A 145 1.12 -1.08 4.67
CA ASP A 145 2.52 -1.20 5.07
C ASP A 145 2.92 -2.68 5.19
N PRO A 146 3.90 -3.15 4.40
CA PRO A 146 4.41 -4.53 4.50
C PRO A 146 4.91 -4.90 5.91
N THR A 147 5.33 -3.93 6.72
CA THR A 147 5.80 -4.18 8.09
C THR A 147 4.68 -4.51 9.07
N THR A 148 3.44 -4.12 8.77
CA THR A 148 2.26 -4.36 9.61
C THR A 148 1.48 -5.61 9.23
N GLN A 149 2.02 -6.43 8.31
CA GLN A 149 1.35 -7.64 7.82
C GLN A 149 0.93 -8.62 8.92
N ALA A 150 1.75 -8.79 9.98
CA ALA A 150 1.41 -9.65 11.10
C ALA A 150 0.20 -9.13 11.91
N GLN A 151 0.07 -7.80 12.02
CA GLN A 151 -1.05 -7.16 12.69
C GLN A 151 -2.32 -7.27 11.84
N ALA A 152 -2.21 -7.14 10.51
CA ALA A 152 -3.34 -7.34 9.59
C ALA A 152 -3.93 -8.75 9.74
N ILE A 153 -3.05 -9.78 9.80
CA ILE A 153 -3.47 -11.17 10.05
C ILE A 153 -4.22 -11.28 11.39
N ALA A 154 -3.67 -10.73 12.47
CA ALA A 154 -4.32 -10.77 13.78
C ALA A 154 -5.69 -10.07 13.78
N ALA A 155 -5.81 -8.92 13.08
CA ALA A 155 -7.06 -8.19 12.96
C ALA A 155 -8.13 -9.03 12.23
N TYR A 156 -7.79 -9.67 11.11
CA TYR A 156 -8.75 -10.51 10.40
C TYR A 156 -9.07 -11.82 11.14
N GLN A 157 -8.12 -12.41 11.86
CA GLN A 157 -8.42 -13.54 12.75
C GLN A 157 -9.44 -13.12 13.80
N ARG A 158 -9.30 -11.92 14.37
CA ARG A 158 -10.29 -11.38 15.32
C ARG A 158 -11.65 -11.13 14.67
N VAL A 159 -11.69 -10.65 13.42
CA VAL A 159 -12.94 -10.57 12.63
C VAL A 159 -13.61 -11.93 12.55
N LEU A 160 -12.85 -12.99 12.22
CA LEU A 160 -13.40 -14.34 12.06
C LEU A 160 -13.78 -15.02 13.38
N GLU A 161 -13.20 -14.61 14.50
CA GLU A 161 -13.63 -15.05 15.84
C GLU A 161 -15.02 -14.46 16.19
N LEU A 162 -15.29 -13.22 15.80
CA LEU A 162 -16.55 -12.53 16.09
C LEU A 162 -17.63 -12.84 15.05
N ASP A 163 -17.23 -12.96 13.78
CA ASP A 163 -18.09 -13.34 12.65
C ASP A 163 -17.41 -14.42 11.79
N PRO A 164 -17.59 -15.71 12.12
CA PRO A 164 -17.07 -16.81 11.33
C PRO A 164 -17.60 -16.87 9.89
N GLY A 165 -18.67 -16.12 9.58
CA GLY A 165 -19.30 -16.00 8.27
C GLY A 165 -18.75 -14.85 7.41
N HIS A 166 -17.68 -14.17 7.84
CA HIS A 166 -17.14 -13.04 7.08
C HIS A 166 -16.26 -13.50 5.90
N ALA A 167 -16.85 -13.67 4.72
CA ALA A 167 -16.15 -14.17 3.53
C ALA A 167 -14.94 -13.30 3.13
N ALA A 168 -15.08 -11.97 3.14
CA ALA A 168 -14.00 -11.06 2.73
C ALA A 168 -12.79 -11.08 3.68
N ALA A 169 -12.97 -11.46 4.95
CA ALA A 169 -11.86 -11.57 5.89
C ALA A 169 -11.06 -12.86 5.62
N ASN A 170 -11.75 -13.93 5.22
CA ASN A 170 -11.08 -15.12 4.70
C ASN A 170 -10.32 -14.82 3.39
N ILE A 171 -10.87 -14.02 2.47
CA ILE A 171 -10.13 -13.59 1.27
C ILE A 171 -8.83 -12.88 1.65
N ASN A 172 -8.91 -11.83 2.46
CA ASN A 172 -7.75 -11.02 2.79
C ASN A 172 -6.69 -11.82 3.58
N LEU A 173 -7.11 -12.70 4.50
CA LEU A 173 -6.18 -13.66 5.14
C LEU A 173 -5.52 -14.59 4.12
N GLY A 174 -6.31 -15.13 3.19
CA GLY A 174 -5.79 -15.96 2.10
C GLY A 174 -4.73 -15.23 1.28
N THR A 175 -4.96 -13.96 0.94
CA THR A 175 -4.01 -13.11 0.20
C THR A 175 -2.73 -12.86 0.99
N LEU A 176 -2.84 -12.59 2.29
CA LEU A 176 -1.68 -12.39 3.16
C LEU A 176 -0.82 -13.67 3.27
N HIS A 177 -1.46 -14.83 3.41
CA HIS A 177 -0.78 -16.12 3.40
C HIS A 177 -0.15 -16.43 2.02
N TYR A 178 -0.86 -16.14 0.93
CA TYR A 178 -0.34 -16.31 -0.42
C TYR A 178 0.94 -15.48 -0.64
N ASN A 179 0.94 -14.21 -0.22
CA ASN A 179 2.10 -13.32 -0.32
C ASN A 179 3.30 -13.81 0.50
N ARG A 180 3.06 -14.61 1.54
CA ARG A 180 4.09 -15.30 2.33
C ARG A 180 4.49 -16.67 1.77
N GLN A 181 3.93 -17.07 0.63
CA GLN A 181 4.09 -18.39 0.03
C GLN A 181 3.56 -19.54 0.93
N GLU A 182 2.67 -19.21 1.87
CA GLU A 182 1.99 -20.15 2.76
C GLU A 182 0.74 -20.70 2.06
N TYR A 183 0.95 -21.42 0.95
CA TYR A 183 -0.10 -21.78 0.00
C TYR A 183 -1.19 -22.69 0.58
N VAL A 184 -0.86 -23.56 1.54
CA VAL A 184 -1.84 -24.44 2.19
C VAL A 184 -2.85 -23.63 3.00
N GLN A 185 -2.37 -22.64 3.77
CA GLN A 185 -3.20 -21.72 4.54
C GLN A 185 -4.03 -20.84 3.61
N ALA A 186 -3.42 -20.31 2.54
CA ALA A 186 -4.12 -19.52 1.54
C ALA A 186 -5.28 -20.30 0.91
N GLU A 187 -5.04 -21.53 0.43
CA GLU A 187 -6.09 -22.40 -0.12
C GLU A 187 -7.22 -22.64 0.88
N ALA A 188 -6.90 -22.95 2.13
CA ALA A 188 -7.88 -23.21 3.17
C ALA A 188 -8.81 -22.00 3.37
N HIS A 189 -8.26 -20.79 3.43
CA HIS A 189 -9.02 -19.56 3.58
C HIS A 189 -9.89 -19.25 2.34
N TYR A 190 -9.36 -19.37 1.12
CA TYR A 190 -10.16 -19.15 -0.08
C TYR A 190 -11.32 -20.16 -0.20
N ARG A 191 -11.09 -21.44 0.13
CA ARG A 191 -12.17 -22.45 0.17
C ARG A 191 -13.21 -22.15 1.25
N ARG A 192 -12.81 -21.61 2.40
CA ARG A 192 -13.72 -21.14 3.44
C ARG A 192 -14.58 -19.99 2.92
N ALA A 193 -13.98 -19.00 2.26
CA ALA A 193 -14.70 -17.88 1.64
C ALA A 193 -15.72 -18.37 0.59
N ILE A 194 -15.35 -19.34 -0.25
CA ILE A 194 -16.25 -19.97 -1.23
C ILE A 194 -17.42 -20.71 -0.55
N THR A 195 -17.16 -21.39 0.57
CA THR A 195 -18.21 -22.11 1.32
C THR A 195 -19.22 -21.13 1.92
N ILE A 196 -18.75 -19.98 2.38
CA ILE A 196 -19.56 -18.91 2.97
C ILE A 196 -20.35 -18.18 1.88
N ASP A 197 -19.67 -17.74 0.81
CA ASP A 197 -20.27 -17.06 -0.33
C ASP A 197 -19.84 -17.73 -1.66
N PRO A 198 -20.64 -18.69 -2.17
CA PRO A 198 -20.37 -19.36 -3.44
C PRO A 198 -20.46 -18.44 -4.67
N ARG A 199 -20.87 -17.18 -4.51
CA ARG A 199 -20.96 -16.20 -5.61
C ARG A 199 -19.78 -15.21 -5.61
N TYR A 200 -18.82 -15.37 -4.69
CA TYR A 200 -17.68 -14.49 -4.59
C TYR A 200 -16.61 -14.82 -5.64
N ALA A 201 -16.71 -14.19 -6.82
CA ALA A 201 -15.81 -14.46 -7.95
C ALA A 201 -14.32 -14.34 -7.62
N LEU A 202 -13.93 -13.36 -6.79
CA LEU A 202 -12.55 -13.17 -6.34
C LEU A 202 -12.00 -14.39 -5.59
N ALA A 203 -12.82 -15.05 -4.76
CA ALA A 203 -12.39 -16.25 -4.02
C ALA A 203 -11.98 -17.40 -4.93
N TYR A 204 -12.73 -17.60 -6.03
CA TYR A 204 -12.40 -18.59 -7.03
C TYR A 204 -11.17 -18.21 -7.85
N PHE A 205 -11.01 -16.92 -8.16
CA PHE A 205 -9.82 -16.41 -8.85
C PHE A 205 -8.56 -16.63 -8.00
N ASP A 206 -8.59 -16.24 -6.73
CA ASP A 206 -7.44 -16.38 -5.84
C ASP A 206 -7.12 -17.83 -5.47
N LEU A 207 -8.15 -18.69 -5.35
CA LEU A 207 -7.97 -20.13 -5.28
C LEU A 207 -7.26 -20.65 -6.55
N GLY A 208 -7.67 -20.18 -7.73
CA GLY A 208 -7.00 -20.50 -8.99
C GLY A 208 -5.51 -20.13 -8.97
N ASN A 209 -5.16 -18.97 -8.42
CA ASN A 209 -3.76 -18.51 -8.29
C ASN A 209 -2.95 -19.48 -7.43
N VAL A 210 -3.45 -19.86 -6.25
CA VAL A 210 -2.80 -20.85 -5.37
C VAL A 210 -2.63 -22.20 -6.05
N LEU A 211 -3.65 -22.68 -6.74
CA LEU A 211 -3.63 -23.97 -7.43
C LEU A 211 -2.60 -23.97 -8.56
N ASP A 212 -2.44 -22.86 -9.27
CA ASP A 212 -1.46 -22.73 -10.34
C ASP A 212 -0.02 -22.68 -9.79
N GLU A 213 0.23 -21.93 -8.70
CA GLU A 213 1.53 -21.88 -8.02
C GLU A 213 1.93 -23.26 -7.45
N THR A 214 0.97 -24.06 -7.00
CA THR A 214 1.20 -25.42 -6.49
C THR A 214 1.21 -26.50 -7.57
N GLY A 215 1.15 -26.11 -8.86
CA GLY A 215 1.24 -27.03 -10.00
C GLY A 215 -0.03 -27.82 -10.32
N ARG A 216 -1.14 -27.56 -9.61
CA ARG A 216 -2.47 -28.15 -9.84
C ARG A 216 -3.20 -27.41 -10.96
N VAL A 217 -2.55 -27.28 -12.12
CA VAL A 217 -2.96 -26.40 -13.22
C VAL A 217 -4.38 -26.71 -13.73
N MET A 218 -4.77 -27.98 -13.81
CA MET A 218 -6.11 -28.37 -14.24
C MET A 218 -7.21 -27.89 -13.28
N GLU A 219 -6.95 -27.93 -11.97
CA GLU A 219 -7.88 -27.42 -10.96
C GLU A 219 -7.91 -25.89 -10.96
N ALA A 220 -6.78 -25.24 -11.18
CA ALA A 220 -6.71 -23.78 -11.36
C ALA A 220 -7.60 -23.31 -12.51
N ILE A 221 -7.56 -23.99 -13.67
CA ILE A 221 -8.43 -23.70 -14.82
C ILE A 221 -9.92 -23.81 -14.44
N GLN A 222 -10.31 -24.79 -13.64
CA GLN A 222 -11.70 -24.93 -13.18
C GLN A 222 -12.10 -23.79 -12.23
N ALA A 223 -11.22 -23.43 -11.29
CA ALA A 223 -11.46 -22.35 -10.34
C ALA A 223 -11.60 -21.00 -11.08
N TYR A 224 -10.66 -20.65 -11.94
CA TYR A 224 -10.78 -19.46 -12.78
C TYR A 224 -12.00 -19.50 -13.70
N GLY A 225 -12.33 -20.67 -14.25
CA GLY A 225 -13.54 -20.85 -15.07
C GLY A 225 -14.81 -20.52 -14.28
N THR A 226 -14.88 -20.90 -13.01
CA THR A 226 -15.98 -20.54 -12.11
C THR A 226 -16.00 -19.03 -11.83
N ALA A 227 -14.83 -18.41 -11.58
CA ALA A 227 -14.73 -16.97 -11.44
C ALA A 227 -15.26 -16.22 -12.67
N LEU A 228 -14.96 -16.71 -13.88
CA LEU A 228 -15.45 -16.14 -15.14
C LEU A 228 -16.94 -16.40 -15.40
N GLN A 229 -17.51 -17.49 -14.88
CA GLN A 229 -18.96 -17.70 -14.93
C GLN A 229 -19.70 -16.66 -14.06
N LEU A 230 -19.14 -16.33 -12.90
CA LEU A 230 -19.69 -15.34 -11.97
C LEU A 230 -19.44 -13.90 -12.44
N ALA A 231 -18.26 -13.63 -13.02
CA ALA A 231 -17.84 -12.32 -13.51
C ALA A 231 -17.17 -12.45 -14.90
N PRO A 232 -17.95 -12.49 -15.99
CA PRO A 232 -17.42 -12.67 -17.36
C PRO A 232 -16.48 -11.55 -17.83
N THR A 233 -16.50 -10.38 -17.18
CA THR A 233 -15.64 -9.24 -17.49
C THR A 233 -14.38 -9.18 -16.62
N TYR A 234 -14.08 -10.24 -15.86
CA TYR A 234 -12.88 -10.28 -15.01
C TYR A 234 -11.63 -10.53 -15.88
N GLY A 235 -10.97 -9.43 -16.27
CA GLY A 235 -9.79 -9.45 -17.15
C GLY A 235 -8.67 -10.36 -16.65
N ASP A 236 -8.26 -10.21 -15.39
CA ASP A 236 -7.15 -10.98 -14.83
C ASP A 236 -7.42 -12.50 -14.85
N ALA A 237 -8.66 -12.92 -14.64
CA ALA A 237 -9.05 -14.33 -14.76
C ALA A 237 -8.92 -14.84 -16.21
N HIS A 238 -9.30 -14.04 -17.22
CA HIS A 238 -9.03 -14.40 -18.62
C HIS A 238 -7.53 -14.51 -18.91
N TYR A 239 -6.72 -13.59 -18.38
CA TYR A 239 -5.26 -13.63 -18.54
C TYR A 239 -4.67 -14.92 -17.94
N ASN A 240 -5.03 -15.25 -16.69
CA ASN A 240 -4.49 -16.42 -15.99
C ASN A 240 -4.95 -17.75 -16.58
N VAL A 241 -6.20 -17.86 -17.06
CA VAL A 241 -6.67 -19.06 -17.78
C VAL A 241 -5.91 -19.26 -19.08
N ALA A 242 -5.61 -18.18 -19.81
CA ALA A 242 -4.84 -18.29 -21.04
C ALA A 242 -3.43 -18.83 -20.77
N LEU A 243 -2.74 -18.31 -19.74
CA LEU A 243 -1.45 -18.83 -19.29
C LEU A 243 -1.53 -20.30 -18.87
N ALA A 244 -2.54 -20.68 -18.07
CA ALA A 244 -2.71 -22.06 -17.63
C ALA A 244 -2.93 -23.03 -18.81
N TYR A 245 -3.70 -22.62 -19.83
CA TYR A 245 -3.85 -23.41 -21.05
C TYR A 245 -2.54 -23.51 -21.87
N GLU A 246 -1.71 -22.48 -21.88
CA GLU A 246 -0.37 -22.58 -22.50
C GLU A 246 0.54 -23.56 -21.75
N LYS A 247 0.52 -23.57 -20.42
CA LYS A 247 1.29 -24.53 -19.58
C LYS A 247 0.96 -25.97 -19.95
N ILE A 248 -0.32 -26.29 -20.19
CA ILE A 248 -0.76 -27.64 -20.61
C ILE A 248 -0.75 -27.86 -22.13
N LYS A 249 -0.12 -26.96 -22.90
CA LYS A 249 0.04 -27.05 -24.36
C LYS A 249 -1.27 -27.13 -25.13
N GLU A 250 -2.27 -26.37 -24.69
CA GLU A 250 -3.61 -26.25 -25.30
C GLU A 250 -3.82 -24.84 -25.91
N PRO A 251 -3.05 -24.46 -26.95
CA PRO A 251 -2.97 -23.08 -27.44
C PRO A 251 -4.28 -22.54 -28.01
N ARG A 252 -5.16 -23.42 -28.53
CA ARG A 252 -6.48 -23.00 -29.04
C ARG A 252 -7.43 -22.57 -27.95
N LYS A 253 -7.35 -23.23 -26.78
CA LYS A 253 -8.14 -22.82 -25.60
C LYS A 253 -7.56 -21.52 -25.05
N ALA A 254 -6.23 -21.40 -24.96
CA ALA A 254 -5.55 -20.15 -24.57
C ALA A 254 -5.94 -18.97 -25.45
N LEU A 255 -5.96 -19.15 -26.79
CA LEU A 255 -6.31 -18.11 -27.76
C LEU A 255 -7.66 -17.45 -27.48
N LYS A 256 -8.69 -18.24 -27.13
CA LYS A 256 -10.02 -17.72 -26.79
C LYS A 256 -9.97 -16.74 -25.62
N HIS A 257 -9.21 -17.10 -24.58
CA HIS A 257 -9.07 -16.26 -23.39
C HIS A 257 -8.17 -15.05 -23.63
N TRP A 258 -7.12 -15.16 -24.45
CA TRP A 258 -6.33 -14.00 -24.86
C TRP A 258 -7.15 -12.97 -25.64
N GLN A 259 -8.01 -13.43 -26.55
CA GLN A 259 -8.91 -12.54 -27.29
C GLN A 259 -9.94 -11.88 -26.39
N ALA A 260 -10.47 -12.60 -25.40
CA ALA A 260 -11.37 -12.01 -24.40
C ALA A 260 -10.65 -10.95 -23.56
N TYR A 261 -9.43 -11.24 -23.09
CA TYR A 261 -8.62 -10.31 -22.31
C TYR A 261 -8.35 -9.00 -23.07
N VAL A 262 -7.89 -9.06 -24.32
CA VAL A 262 -7.56 -7.86 -25.12
C VAL A 262 -8.80 -7.01 -25.46
N LYS A 263 -10.01 -7.58 -25.41
CA LYS A 263 -11.26 -6.81 -25.52
C LYS A 263 -11.57 -6.02 -24.25
N LEU A 264 -11.15 -6.51 -23.09
CA LEU A 264 -11.36 -5.89 -21.79
C LEU A 264 -10.26 -4.88 -21.45
N ASP A 265 -9.00 -5.23 -21.70
CA ASP A 265 -7.85 -4.33 -21.59
C ASP A 265 -7.22 -4.09 -22.96
N THR A 266 -7.37 -2.86 -23.46
CA THR A 266 -6.89 -2.44 -24.76
C THR A 266 -5.56 -1.68 -24.72
N THR A 267 -5.06 -1.25 -23.57
CA THR A 267 -3.95 -0.27 -23.51
C THR A 267 -2.84 -0.66 -22.54
N GLY A 268 -3.07 -1.60 -21.62
CA GLY A 268 -2.10 -2.01 -20.62
C GLY A 268 -0.87 -2.75 -21.19
N PRO A 269 0.24 -2.81 -20.43
CA PRO A 269 1.43 -3.58 -20.81
C PRO A 269 1.11 -5.08 -20.99
N TRP A 270 0.17 -5.60 -20.19
CA TRP A 270 -0.34 -6.96 -20.30
C TRP A 270 -1.14 -7.20 -21.59
N ALA A 271 -1.83 -6.18 -22.13
CA ALA A 271 -2.50 -6.27 -23.43
C ALA A 271 -1.50 -6.44 -24.58
N VAL A 272 -0.31 -5.81 -24.49
CA VAL A 272 0.77 -6.03 -25.47
C VAL A 272 1.25 -7.49 -25.43
N HIS A 273 1.46 -8.04 -24.22
CA HIS A 273 1.80 -9.45 -24.06
C HIS A 273 0.74 -10.36 -24.69
N ALA A 274 -0.54 -10.16 -24.35
CA ALA A 274 -1.63 -10.97 -24.87
C ALA A 274 -1.73 -10.92 -26.40
N ARG A 275 -1.56 -9.74 -27.03
CA ARG A 275 -1.52 -9.63 -28.50
C ARG A 275 -0.36 -10.40 -29.13
N ASN A 276 0.82 -10.36 -28.51
CA ASN A 276 1.97 -11.13 -28.97
C ASN A 276 1.69 -12.64 -28.88
N GLN A 277 1.05 -13.10 -27.81
CA GLN A 277 0.63 -14.49 -27.68
C GLN A 277 -0.39 -14.90 -28.74
N ILE A 278 -1.41 -14.07 -29.00
CA ILE A 278 -2.38 -14.27 -30.07
C ILE A 278 -1.66 -14.45 -31.42
N LYS A 279 -0.75 -13.53 -31.76
CA LYS A 279 0.01 -13.59 -33.02
C LYS A 279 0.83 -14.87 -33.12
N ARG A 280 1.54 -15.25 -32.05
CA ARG A 280 2.35 -16.48 -31.97
C ARG A 280 1.51 -17.73 -32.22
N ILE A 281 0.37 -17.86 -31.55
CA ILE A 281 -0.53 -19.01 -31.66
C ILE A 281 -1.08 -19.13 -33.09
N LEU A 282 -1.54 -18.02 -33.68
CA LEU A 282 -2.10 -18.00 -35.04
C LEU A 282 -1.05 -18.34 -36.11
N GLN A 283 0.19 -17.85 -35.97
CA GLN A 283 1.28 -18.18 -36.88
C GLN A 283 1.63 -19.67 -36.82
N ALA A 284 1.71 -20.25 -35.62
CA ALA A 284 1.99 -21.68 -35.44
C ALA A 284 0.90 -22.57 -36.06
N ASP A 285 -0.38 -22.20 -35.89
CA ASP A 285 -1.50 -22.93 -36.50
C ASP A 285 -1.50 -22.81 -38.03
N GLY A 286 -1.14 -21.65 -38.58
CA GLY A 286 -0.98 -21.44 -40.03
C GLY A 286 0.09 -22.35 -40.64
N LEU A 287 1.27 -22.45 -40.02
CA LEU A 287 2.35 -23.33 -40.47
C LEU A 287 1.94 -24.82 -40.48
N ARG A 288 1.17 -25.26 -39.48
CA ARG A 288 0.65 -26.64 -39.39
C ARG A 288 -0.38 -26.98 -40.46
N LEU A 289 -1.14 -26.01 -40.95
CA LEU A 289 -2.11 -26.23 -42.02
C LEU A 289 -1.43 -26.37 -43.39
N VAL A 290 -0.35 -25.61 -43.62
CA VAL A 290 0.44 -25.71 -44.86
C VAL A 290 1.15 -27.06 -44.94
N SER A 291 1.77 -27.54 -43.86
CA SER A 291 2.50 -28.82 -43.87
C SER A 291 1.63 -30.07 -44.03
N LYS A 292 0.32 -29.99 -43.76
CA LYS A 292 -0.64 -31.10 -43.97
C LYS A 292 -1.22 -31.16 -45.40
N ARG A 293 -0.94 -30.16 -46.24
CA ARG A 293 -1.45 -30.07 -47.63
C ARG A 293 -0.41 -30.37 -48.71
N GLY A 294 0.79 -30.83 -48.31
CA GLY A 294 1.89 -31.22 -49.20
C GLY A 294 2.11 -32.72 -49.22
#